data_AF-A0A2J6SW32-F1
#
_entry.id   AF-A0A2J6SW32-F1
#
_cell.length_a   1.000
_cell.length_b   1.000
_cell.length_c   1.000
_cell.angle_alpha   90.00
_cell.angle_beta   90.00
_cell.angle_gamma   90.00
#
_symmetry.space_group_name_H-M   'P 1'
#
loop_
_entity.id
_entity.type
_entity.pdbx_description
1 polymer ?
#
loop_
_entity_poly.entity_id
_entity_poly.type
_entity_poly.pdbx_seq_one_letter_code
_entity_poly.pdbx_strand_id
1 'polypeptide(L)' 'FLIIKKITRTYKLINTAIKINSVTLQDANLPLSTNEISEEFTKYTYTSLINFFSGYN' A
#
# COMPACT_ATOMS: atom_id res chain seq x y z
N PHE A 1 -6.52 12.34 12.38
CA PHE A 1 -7.00 13.59 11.78
C PHE A 1 -7.85 13.30 10.55
N LEU A 2 -8.81 14.16 10.21
CA LEU A 2 -9.74 13.97 9.10
C LEU A 2 -9.20 14.62 7.81
N ILE A 3 -9.27 13.91 6.69
CA ILE A 3 -8.92 14.44 5.36
C ILE A 3 -10.11 14.22 4.41
N ILE A 4 -10.34 15.17 3.50
CA ILE A 4 -11.31 15.03 2.41
C ILE A 4 -10.68 14.21 1.28
N LYS A 5 -11.30 13.08 0.94
CA LYS A 5 -10.96 12.30 -0.25
C LYS A 5 -11.40 13.09 -1.48
N LYS A 6 -10.43 13.54 -2.29
CA LYS A 6 -10.64 14.43 -3.45
C LYS A 6 -11.69 13.91 -4.44
N ILE A 7 -11.71 12.60 -4.69
CA ILE A 7 -12.56 11.99 -5.74
C ILE A 7 -14.03 11.90 -5.30
N THR A 8 -14.30 11.50 -4.06
CA THR A 8 -15.66 11.22 -3.60
C THR A 8 -16.24 12.31 -2.70
N ARG A 9 -15.46 13.36 -2.39
CA ARG A 9 -15.79 14.40 -1.39
C ARG A 9 -16.21 13.82 -0.02
N THR A 10 -15.78 12.59 0.27
CA THR A 10 -16.01 11.92 1.56
C THR A 10 -14.87 12.21 2.52
N TYR A 11 -15.15 12.19 3.81
CA TYR A 11 -14.13 12.33 4.84
C TYR A 11 -13.52 10.96 5.17
N LYS A 12 -12.19 10.91 5.28
CA LYS A 12 -11.45 9.74 5.77
C LYS A 12 -10.72 10.12 7.04
N LEU A 13 -10.85 9.28 8.06
CA LEU A 13 -10.07 9.37 9.28
C LEU A 13 -8.70 8.72 9.05
N ILE A 14 -7.62 9.44 9.37
CA ILE A 14 -6.25 8.92 9.34
C ILE A 14 -5.68 8.96 10.75
N ASN A 15 -5.15 7.82 11.19
CA ASN A 15 -4.51 7.71 12.49
C ASN A 15 -3.11 8.31 12.44
N THR A 16 -2.79 9.16 13.42
CA THR A 16 -1.43 9.68 13.60
C THR A 16 -0.59 8.65 14.34
N ALA A 17 -0.10 7.63 13.63
CA ALA A 17 0.66 6.53 14.21
C ALA A 17 2.17 6.82 14.38
N ILE A 18 2.65 8.01 14.01
CA ILE A 18 4.08 8.38 13.96
C ILE A 18 4.82 8.04 15.26
N LYS A 19 4.27 8.44 16.41
CA LYS A 19 4.88 8.21 17.73
C LYS A 19 4.92 6.74 18.14
N ILE A 20 3.94 5.95 17.67
CA ILE A 20 3.90 4.51 17.95
C ILE A 20 4.93 3.82 17.05
N ASN A 21 4.92 4.14 15.75
CA ASN A 21 5.86 3.56 14.79
C ASN A 21 7.33 3.87 15.14
N SER A 22 7.64 4.98 15.81
CA SER A 22 9.02 5.30 16.21
C SER A 22 9.58 4.42 17.32
N VAL A 23 8.73 3.75 18.10
CA VAL A 23 9.15 2.86 19.20
C VAL A 23 8.91 1.38 18.89
N THR A 24 8.25 1.08 17.76
CA THR A 24 7.99 -0.29 17.31
C THR A 24 9.17 -0.81 16.50
N LEU A 25 9.66 -2.00 16.82
CA LEU A 25 10.66 -2.68 16.02
C LEU A 25 10.05 -3.06 14.66
N GLN A 26 10.69 -2.62 13.59
CA GLN A 26 10.30 -2.97 12.23
C GLN A 26 10.85 -4.36 11.90
N ASP A 27 9.95 -5.30 11.59
CA ASP A 27 10.33 -6.53 10.91
C ASP A 27 10.56 -6.20 9.42
N ALA A 28 11.78 -6.40 8.93
CA ALA A 28 12.26 -5.84 7.67
C ALA A 28 11.94 -6.71 6.44
N ASN A 29 10.74 -7.30 6.40
CA ASN A 29 10.22 -7.95 5.19
C ASN A 29 9.74 -6.88 4.20
N LEU A 30 10.70 -6.17 3.59
CA LEU A 30 10.43 -5.18 2.57
C LEU A 30 9.94 -5.90 1.30
N PRO A 31 8.79 -5.49 0.73
CA PRO A 31 8.36 -6.03 -0.54
C PRO A 31 9.38 -5.67 -1.63
N LEU A 32 9.51 -6.56 -2.62
CA LEU A 32 10.31 -6.32 -3.81
C LEU A 32 9.87 -5.02 -4.50
N SER A 33 10.82 -4.36 -5.14
CA SER A 33 10.53 -3.15 -5.90
C SER A 33 9.64 -3.46 -7.11
N THR A 34 8.88 -2.47 -7.56
CA THR A 34 7.98 -2.63 -8.72
C THR A 34 8.71 -3.11 -9.98
N ASN A 35 9.97 -2.70 -10.17
CA ASN A 35 10.77 -3.09 -11.33
C ASN A 35 11.16 -4.58 -11.27
N GLU A 36 11.63 -5.04 -10.11
CA GLU A 36 12.00 -6.45 -9.91
C GLU A 36 10.80 -7.38 -10.14
N ILE A 37 9.62 -6.96 -9.66
CA ILE A 37 8.37 -7.71 -9.90
C ILE A 37 8.01 -7.65 -11.39
N SER A 38 8.05 -6.46 -12.01
CA SER A 38 7.60 -6.29 -13.40
C SER A 38 8.45 -7.08 -14.41
N GLU A 39 9.75 -7.19 -14.18
CA GLU A 39 10.67 -7.95 -15.05
C GLU A 39 10.24 -9.42 -15.16
N GLU A 40 9.82 -10.04 -14.06
CA GLU A 40 9.32 -11.42 -14.03
C GLU A 40 8.08 -11.60 -14.91
N PHE A 41 7.19 -10.59 -14.94
CA PHE A 41 5.93 -10.66 -15.68
C PHE A 41 6.01 -10.24 -17.16
N THR A 42 7.14 -9.72 -17.64
CA THR A 42 7.30 -9.27 -19.05
C THR A 42 7.17 -10.41 -20.09
N LYS A 43 7.30 -11.67 -19.67
CA LYS A 43 7.27 -12.84 -20.57
C LYS A 43 5.86 -13.37 -20.85
N TYR A 44 4.83 -12.84 -20.18
CA TYR A 44 3.46 -13.33 -20.32
C TYR A 44 2.65 -12.47 -21.32
N THR A 45 1.88 -13.14 -22.19
CA THR A 45 1.03 -12.48 -23.20
C THR A 45 -0.25 -11.88 -22.59
N TYR A 46 -0.70 -12.40 -21.45
CA TYR A 46 -1.90 -11.95 -20.75
C TYR A 46 -1.58 -11.77 -19.26
N THR A 47 -1.96 -10.62 -18.71
CA THR A 47 -1.78 -10.28 -17.29
C THR A 47 -3.11 -9.88 -16.69
N SER A 48 -3.41 -10.41 -15.49
CA SER A 48 -4.56 -10.00 -14.68
C SER A 48 -4.06 -9.43 -13.36
N LEU A 49 -4.62 -8.30 -12.94
CA LEU A 49 -4.26 -7.60 -11.70
C LEU A 49 -5.45 -7.66 -10.74
N ILE A 50 -5.23 -8.25 -9.57
CA ILE A 50 -6.21 -8.32 -8.49
C ILE A 50 -5.76 -7.37 -7.38
N ASN A 51 -6.64 -6.46 -6.98
CA ASN A 51 -6.37 -5.50 -5.90
C ASN A 51 -7.09 -5.93 -4.62
N PHE A 52 -6.32 -6.28 -3.58
CA PHE A 52 -6.85 -6.63 -2.25
C PHE A 52 -6.99 -5.44 -1.30
N PHE A 53 -6.94 -4.19 -1.78
CA PHE A 53 -7.02 -2.98 -0.97
C PHE A 53 -6.03 -2.99 0.21
N SER A 54 -4.78 -3.37 -0.07
CA SER A 54 -3.68 -3.47 0.90
C SER A 54 -3.89 -4.48 2.05
N GLY A 55 -4.99 -5.26 2.04
CA GLY A 55 -5.30 -6.23 3.10
C GLY A 55 -5.71 -5.60 4.43
N TYR A 56 -5.84 -4.27 4.49
CA TYR A 56 -6.32 -3.52 5.66
C TYR A 56 -7.81 -3.22 5.53
N ASN A 57 -8.52 -3.22 6.67
CA ASN A 57 -9.94 -2.87 6.76
C ASN A 57 -10.17 -1.35 6.76
#